data_AF-A0A2V7UKI7-F1
#
_entry.id   AF-A0A2V7UKI7-F1
#
_cell.length_a   1.000
_cell.length_b   1.000
_cell.length_c   1.000
_cell.angle_alpha   90.00
_cell.angle_beta   90.00
_cell.angle_gamma   90.00
#
_symmetry.space_group_name_H-M   'P 1'
#
loop_
_entity.id
_entity.type
_entity.pdbx_description
1 polymer ?
#
loop_
_entity_poly.entity_id
_entity_poly.type
_entity_poly.pdbx_seq_one_letter_code
_entity_poly.pdbx_strand_id
1 'polypeptide(L)'
;MAARPATPGGLAKALPSGIPAARTLAGWEHASGEVRDGDSSVVYALYVNPIRPGLYEVTRFRVDRPESRAGGRAKRVKDTEKLLWNARPGTREPLVCYERTGRRSWRTLWLRRWSWRRLAPGTAEYRAAMFTAIRVYNLHRARLGLPPPG
;
A
#
# COMPACT_ATOMS: atom_id res chain seq x y z
N MET A 1 25.52 5.07 11.92
CA MET A 1 24.82 3.79 12.18
C MET A 1 23.82 3.57 11.05
N ALA A 2 24.17 2.80 10.03
CA ALA A 2 23.31 2.61 8.85
C ALA A 2 22.09 1.74 9.23
N ALA A 3 20.89 2.27 9.03
CA ALA A 3 19.67 1.51 9.22
C ALA A 3 19.67 0.31 8.26
N ARG A 4 19.64 -0.92 8.79
CA ARG A 4 19.42 -2.12 7.98
C ARG A 4 18.15 -1.92 7.17
N PRO A 5 18.12 -2.23 5.86
CA PRO A 5 16.88 -2.23 5.11
C PRO A 5 15.96 -3.25 5.76
N ALA A 6 14.89 -2.76 6.40
CA ALA A 6 13.84 -3.63 6.90
C ALA A 6 13.32 -4.41 5.70
N THR A 7 13.44 -5.75 5.74
CA THR A 7 12.68 -6.60 4.83
C THR A 7 11.22 -6.16 4.97
N PRO A 8 10.50 -5.79 3.88
CA PRO A 8 9.15 -5.23 3.98
C PRO A 8 8.19 -6.32 4.48
N GLY A 9 8.16 -6.51 5.79
CA GLY A 9 7.53 -7.60 6.49
C GLY A 9 6.06 -7.34 6.66
N GLY A 10 5.28 -7.42 5.59
CA GLY A 10 3.83 -7.36 5.75
C GLY A 10 3.01 -7.35 4.48
N LEU A 11 3.54 -6.85 3.36
CA LEU A 11 2.79 -6.78 2.12
C LEU A 11 2.80 -8.14 1.39
N ALA A 12 1.77 -8.41 0.59
CA ALA A 12 1.59 -9.66 -0.12
C ALA A 12 2.73 -9.93 -1.11
N LYS A 13 3.11 -11.18 -1.34
CA LYS A 13 3.96 -11.51 -2.50
C LYS A 13 3.16 -11.48 -3.82
N ALA A 14 1.91 -11.94 -3.76
CA ALA A 14 1.04 -12.01 -4.93
C ALA A 14 0.44 -10.64 -5.26
N LEU A 15 0.50 -10.28 -6.55
CA LEU A 15 0.00 -9.04 -7.11
C LEU A 15 -1.30 -9.30 -7.91
N PRO A 16 -2.18 -8.29 -8.08
CA PRO A 16 -3.35 -8.42 -8.96
C PRO A 16 -2.93 -8.66 -10.41
N SER A 17 -3.78 -9.35 -11.17
CA SER A 17 -3.62 -9.48 -12.62
C SER A 17 -3.80 -8.11 -13.29
N GLY A 18 -2.95 -7.81 -14.27
CA GLY A 18 -3.03 -6.58 -15.07
C GLY A 18 -2.09 -5.47 -14.63
N ILE A 19 -1.43 -5.59 -13.47
CA ILE A 19 -0.33 -4.70 -13.11
C ILE A 19 1.02 -5.27 -13.57
N PRO A 20 2.12 -4.48 -13.59
CA PRO A 20 3.45 -5.00 -13.87
C PRO A 20 3.78 -6.20 -12.99
N ALA A 21 4.31 -7.26 -13.60
CA ALA A 21 4.62 -8.50 -12.90
C ALA A 21 5.67 -8.26 -11.80
N ALA A 22 5.68 -9.11 -10.76
CA ALA A 22 6.63 -8.99 -9.66
C ALA A 22 8.10 -8.98 -10.13
N ARG A 23 8.42 -9.78 -11.16
CA ARG A 23 9.76 -9.79 -11.79
C ARG A 23 10.13 -8.45 -12.44
N THR A 24 9.15 -7.74 -13.01
CA THR A 24 9.36 -6.43 -13.63
C THR A 24 9.58 -5.39 -12.55
N LEU A 25 8.75 -5.38 -11.51
CA LEU A 25 8.91 -4.47 -10.36
C LEU A 25 10.21 -4.69 -9.60
N ALA A 26 10.78 -5.90 -9.61
CA ALA A 26 12.07 -6.19 -9.00
C ALA A 26 13.24 -5.45 -9.67
N GLY A 27 13.10 -5.07 -10.95
CA GLY A 27 14.09 -4.27 -11.67
C GLY A 27 13.85 -2.77 -11.59
N TRP A 28 12.83 -2.32 -10.85
CA TRP A 28 12.52 -0.90 -10.68
C TRP A 28 13.21 -0.34 -9.45
N GLU A 29 13.47 0.96 -9.45
CA GLU A 29 13.82 1.66 -8.22
C GLU A 29 12.62 1.55 -7.26
N HIS A 30 12.90 1.27 -5.98
CA HIS A 30 11.84 1.15 -5.00
C HIS A 30 12.28 1.65 -3.63
N ALA A 31 11.31 2.21 -2.89
CA ALA A 31 11.46 2.58 -1.50
C ALA A 31 10.38 1.85 -0.69
N SER A 32 10.78 1.22 0.40
CA SER A 32 9.83 0.56 1.30
C SER A 32 10.13 0.90 2.75
N GLY A 33 9.11 0.79 3.60
CA GLY A 33 9.30 0.99 5.02
C GLY A 33 8.03 0.86 5.83
N GLU A 34 8.19 0.95 7.14
CA GLU A 34 7.10 1.00 8.11
C GLU A 34 7.23 2.29 8.92
N VAL A 35 6.19 3.12 8.96
CA VAL A 35 6.19 4.43 9.65
C VAL A 35 5.03 4.53 10.62
N ARG A 36 5.27 5.15 11.79
CA ARG A 36 4.19 5.48 12.73
C ARG A 36 3.47 6.74 12.29
N ASP A 37 2.17 6.74 12.49
CA ASP A 37 1.27 7.77 12.02
C ASP A 37 0.13 7.93 13.03
N GLY A 38 0.38 8.76 14.05
CA GLY A 38 -0.39 8.73 15.30
C GLY A 38 -0.32 7.35 15.95
N ASP A 39 -1.48 6.80 16.29
CA ASP A 39 -1.60 5.44 16.83
C ASP A 39 -1.47 4.33 15.78
N SER A 40 -1.49 4.68 14.49
CA SER A 40 -1.41 3.71 13.40
C SER A 40 0.03 3.44 12.97
N SER A 41 0.28 2.27 12.39
CA SER A 41 1.51 1.97 11.65
C SER A 41 1.19 1.80 10.17
N VAL A 42 1.97 2.42 9.29
CA VAL A 42 1.80 2.35 7.84
C VAL A 42 2.99 1.61 7.25
N VAL A 43 2.73 0.43 6.68
CA VAL A 43 3.71 -0.35 5.91
C VAL A 43 3.51 -0.02 4.44
N TYR A 44 4.56 0.37 3.73
CA TYR A 44 4.46 0.78 2.33
C TYR A 44 5.61 0.28 1.46
N ALA A 45 5.35 0.23 0.15
CA ALA A 45 6.34 0.05 -0.91
C ALA A 45 5.96 0.91 -2.12
N LEU A 46 6.89 1.73 -2.58
CA LEU A 46 6.75 2.66 -3.70
C LEU A 46 7.74 2.25 -4.79
N TYR A 47 7.28 2.18 -6.04
CA TYR A 47 8.10 1.76 -7.16
C TYR A 47 8.11 2.82 -8.25
N VAL A 48 9.30 3.17 -8.73
CA VAL A 48 9.55 4.13 -9.80
C VAL A 48 10.06 3.38 -11.01
N ASN A 49 9.36 3.53 -12.13
CA ASN A 49 9.79 2.96 -13.40
C ASN A 49 11.04 3.72 -13.89
N PRO A 50 12.18 3.05 -14.14
CA PRO A 50 13.42 3.74 -14.54
C PRO A 50 13.30 4.46 -15.89
N ILE A 51 12.37 4.05 -16.76
CA ILE A 51 12.10 4.72 -18.04
C ILE A 51 11.36 6.06 -17.82
N ARG A 52 10.69 6.22 -16.67
CA ARG A 52 9.88 7.38 -16.32
C ARG A 52 10.22 7.85 -14.89
N PRO A 53 11.41 8.42 -14.68
CA PRO A 53 11.83 8.87 -13.35
C PRO A 53 10.93 10.01 -12.85
N GLY A 54 10.83 10.14 -11.52
CA GLY A 54 10.11 11.24 -10.87
C GLY A 54 8.65 10.97 -10.51
N LEU A 55 8.11 9.78 -10.78
CA LEU A 55 6.76 9.39 -10.39
C LEU A 55 6.75 7.98 -9.76
N TYR A 56 6.03 7.82 -8.65
CA TYR A 56 5.66 6.50 -8.15
C TYR A 56 4.59 5.89 -9.06
N GLU A 57 5.01 4.98 -9.92
CA GLU A 57 4.11 4.32 -10.87
C GLU A 57 3.30 3.21 -10.19
N VAL A 58 3.88 2.51 -9.20
CA VAL A 58 3.15 1.57 -8.34
C VAL A 58 3.35 1.93 -6.87
N THR A 59 2.25 2.02 -6.14
CA THR A 59 2.23 2.34 -4.71
C THR A 59 1.46 1.26 -3.97
N ARG A 60 2.07 0.68 -2.94
CA ARG A 60 1.45 -0.34 -2.10
C ARG A 60 1.52 0.08 -0.65
N PHE A 61 0.43 -0.13 0.08
CA PHE A 61 0.42 0.17 1.51
C PHE A 61 -0.60 -0.65 2.28
N ARG A 62 -0.37 -0.75 3.59
CA ARG A 62 -1.33 -1.24 4.58
C ARG A 62 -1.23 -0.38 5.83
N VAL A 63 -2.37 -0.06 6.41
CA VAL A 63 -2.46 0.65 7.69
C VAL A 63 -2.83 -0.36 8.77
N ASP A 64 -1.98 -0.51 9.77
CA ASP A 64 -2.20 -1.37 10.92
C ASP A 64 -2.62 -0.45 12.10
N ARG A 65 -3.85 -0.64 12.61
CA ARG A 65 -4.40 0.17 13.70
C ARG A 65 -4.47 -0.65 15.01
N PRO A 66 -4.28 -0.03 16.18
CA PRO A 66 -4.58 -0.68 17.44
C PRO A 66 -6.09 -0.86 17.57
N GLU A 67 -6.51 -2.06 17.95
CA GLU A 67 -7.87 -2.34 18.41
C GLU A 67 -7.84 -2.33 19.94
N SER A 68 -8.40 -1.27 20.52
CA SER A 68 -8.68 -1.21 21.94
C SER A 68 -9.91 -2.06 22.22
N ARG A 69 -9.73 -3.24 22.82
CA ARG A 69 -10.81 -3.94 23.52
C ARG A 69 -10.81 -3.46 24.97
N ALA A 70 -11.98 -3.06 25.46
CA ALA A 70 -12.16 -2.79 26.89
C ALA A 70 -11.72 -4.04 27.70
N GLY A 71 -10.73 -3.87 28.59
CA GLY A 71 -10.26 -4.91 29.51
C GLY A 71 -9.26 -5.94 28.97
N GLY A 72 -8.69 -5.79 27.78
CA GLY A 72 -7.78 -6.79 27.19
C GLY A 72 -6.52 -6.24 26.53
N ARG A 73 -5.50 -7.12 26.38
CA ARG A 73 -4.21 -6.82 25.71
C ARG A 73 -4.46 -6.22 24.32
N ALA A 74 -3.87 -5.04 24.05
CA ALA A 74 -4.01 -4.35 22.77
C ALA A 74 -3.61 -5.26 21.60
N LYS A 75 -4.54 -5.47 20.65
CA LYS A 75 -4.32 -6.26 19.45
C LYS A 75 -4.25 -5.32 18.25
N ARG A 76 -3.32 -5.53 17.31
CA ARG A 76 -3.30 -4.76 16.06
C ARG A 76 -4.32 -5.36 15.08
N VAL A 77 -5.29 -4.56 14.63
CA VAL A 77 -6.11 -4.87 13.47
C VAL A 77 -5.35 -4.43 12.23
N LYS A 78 -4.98 -5.44 11.43
CA LYS A 78 -4.38 -5.22 10.11
C LYS A 78 -5.49 -4.86 9.14
N ASP A 79 -5.47 -3.65 8.60
CA ASP A 79 -6.33 -3.32 7.47
C ASP A 79 -5.92 -4.18 6.26
N THR A 80 -6.75 -4.16 5.23
CA THR A 80 -6.46 -4.76 3.95
C THR A 80 -5.38 -3.97 3.21
N GLU A 81 -4.49 -4.68 2.53
CA GLU A 81 -3.49 -4.06 1.68
C GLU A 81 -4.16 -3.38 0.47
N LYS A 82 -3.66 -2.19 0.12
CA LYS A 82 -4.05 -1.45 -1.08
C LYS A 82 -2.89 -1.39 -2.07
N LEU A 83 -3.21 -1.43 -3.36
CA LEU A 83 -2.27 -1.22 -4.45
C LEU A 83 -2.83 -0.21 -5.42
N LEU A 84 -2.06 0.85 -5.68
CA LEU A 84 -2.34 1.85 -6.70
C LEU A 84 -1.35 1.68 -7.84
N TRP A 85 -1.84 1.83 -9.06
CA TRP A 85 -1.01 1.79 -10.26
C TRP A 85 -1.41 2.90 -11.23
N ASN A 86 -0.42 3.71 -11.60
CA ASN A 86 -0.54 4.69 -12.67
C ASN A 86 -0.30 4.01 -14.02
N ALA A 87 -1.35 3.41 -14.59
CA ALA A 87 -1.26 2.68 -15.86
C ALA A 87 -0.99 3.59 -17.06
N ARG A 88 -1.38 4.87 -17.00
CA ARG A 88 -1.19 5.85 -18.07
C ARG A 88 -0.65 7.17 -17.51
N PRO A 89 0.64 7.21 -17.12
CA PRO A 89 1.26 8.43 -16.61
C PRO A 89 1.14 9.60 -17.60
N GLY A 90 0.90 10.81 -17.10
CA GLY A 90 0.73 12.02 -17.92
C GLY A 90 -0.69 12.23 -18.45
N THR A 91 -1.61 11.29 -18.24
CA THR A 91 -3.03 11.45 -18.57
C THR A 91 -3.84 11.86 -17.34
N ARG A 92 -5.07 12.35 -17.56
CA ARG A 92 -6.03 12.67 -16.47
C ARG A 92 -6.84 11.44 -16.02
N GLU A 93 -6.45 10.24 -16.43
CA GLU A 93 -7.17 9.03 -16.06
C GLU A 93 -6.97 8.69 -14.57
N PRO A 94 -8.01 8.21 -13.86
CA PRO A 94 -7.87 7.78 -12.49
C PRO A 94 -6.86 6.64 -12.35
N LEU A 95 -6.08 6.65 -11.27
CA LEU A 95 -5.20 5.54 -10.92
C LEU A 95 -6.00 4.24 -10.77
N VAL A 96 -5.44 3.13 -11.23
CA VAL A 96 -6.02 1.82 -10.97
C VAL A 96 -5.79 1.48 -9.51
N CYS A 97 -6.85 1.16 -8.77
CA CYS A 97 -6.77 0.83 -7.35
C CYS A 97 -7.28 -0.58 -7.09
N TYR A 98 -6.52 -1.36 -6.33
CA TYR A 98 -6.90 -2.67 -5.85
C TYR A 98 -6.86 -2.73 -4.33
N GLU A 99 -7.75 -3.53 -3.77
CA GLU A 99 -7.79 -3.89 -2.35
C GLU A 99 -7.65 -5.39 -2.21
N ARG A 100 -6.80 -5.82 -1.29
CA ARG A 100 -6.62 -7.23 -0.96
C ARG A 100 -7.69 -7.65 0.05
N THR A 101 -8.69 -8.37 -0.42
CA THR A 101 -9.80 -8.87 0.41
C THR A 101 -9.58 -10.33 0.77
N GLY A 102 -9.95 -10.71 2.00
CA GLY A 102 -10.05 -12.11 2.39
C GLY A 102 -11.47 -12.60 2.13
N ARG A 103 -11.66 -13.62 1.28
CA ARG A 103 -12.98 -14.25 1.17
C ARG A 103 -13.23 -15.07 2.43
N ARG A 104 -14.22 -14.65 3.22
CA ARG A 104 -14.80 -15.46 4.29
C ARG A 104 -16.03 -16.16 3.69
N SER A 105 -15.89 -17.43 3.32
CA SER A 105 -17.02 -18.30 3.03
C SER A 105 -17.22 -19.22 4.23
N TRP A 106 -18.46 -19.46 4.62
CA TRP A 106 -18.86 -20.46 5.61
C TRP A 106 -18.25 -21.86 5.33
N ARG A 107 -18.07 -22.21 4.05
CA ARG A 107 -17.43 -23.46 3.62
C ARG A 107 -15.88 -23.45 3.71
N THR A 108 -15.26 -22.30 3.94
CA THR A 108 -13.79 -22.15 4.03
C THR A 108 -13.36 -21.41 5.30
N LEU A 109 -14.05 -21.67 6.42
CA LEU A 109 -13.71 -21.12 7.74
C LEU A 109 -12.23 -21.37 8.13
N TRP A 110 -11.64 -22.44 7.60
CA TRP A 110 -10.26 -22.89 7.88
C TRP A 110 -9.23 -22.36 6.87
N LEU A 111 -9.64 -21.92 5.68
CA LEU A 111 -8.76 -21.50 4.58
C LEU A 111 -9.17 -20.12 4.07
N ARG A 112 -8.64 -19.07 4.70
CA ARG A 112 -8.77 -17.69 4.20
C ARG A 112 -8.05 -17.58 2.85
N ARG A 113 -8.82 -17.63 1.76
CA ARG A 113 -8.30 -17.34 0.42
C ARG A 113 -8.31 -15.83 0.20
N TRP A 114 -7.11 -15.28 0.00
CA TRP A 114 -6.92 -13.87 -0.34
C TRP A 114 -7.14 -13.64 -1.82
N SER A 115 -7.82 -12.57 -2.17
CA SER A 115 -8.01 -12.11 -3.55
C SER A 115 -7.80 -10.61 -3.63
N TRP A 116 -7.41 -10.14 -4.81
CA TRP A 116 -7.42 -8.71 -5.11
C TRP A 116 -8.74 -8.34 -5.76
N ARG A 117 -9.37 -7.27 -5.28
CA ARG A 117 -10.58 -6.68 -5.84
C ARG A 117 -10.23 -5.29 -6.37
N ARG A 118 -10.61 -4.98 -7.61
CA ARG A 118 -10.47 -3.63 -8.16
C ARG A 118 -11.51 -2.71 -7.49
N LEU A 119 -11.08 -1.54 -7.03
CA LEU A 119 -11.97 -0.49 -6.53
C LEU A 119 -12.35 0.41 -7.70
N ALA A 120 -13.65 0.70 -7.85
CA ALA A 120 -14.13 1.60 -8.87
C ALA A 120 -13.71 3.05 -8.55
N PRO A 121 -13.26 3.84 -9.54
CA PRO A 121 -13.01 5.26 -9.33
C PRO A 121 -14.24 5.99 -8.76
N GLY A 122 -14.01 6.94 -7.86
CA GLY A 122 -15.08 7.77 -7.27
C GLY A 122 -15.79 7.17 -6.05
N THR A 123 -15.64 5.88 -5.74
CA THR A 123 -16.24 5.31 -4.52
C THR A 123 -15.58 5.86 -3.26
N ALA A 124 -16.23 5.71 -2.10
CA ALA A 124 -15.68 6.14 -0.82
C ALA A 124 -14.37 5.41 -0.49
N GLU A 125 -14.30 4.11 -0.76
CA GLU A 125 -13.11 3.28 -0.52
C GLU A 125 -11.95 3.68 -1.44
N TYR A 126 -12.25 4.00 -2.70
CA TYR A 126 -11.25 4.52 -3.63
C TYR A 126 -10.67 5.84 -3.14
N ARG A 127 -11.53 6.79 -2.77
CA ARG A 127 -11.11 8.11 -2.25
C ARG A 127 -10.29 7.98 -0.97
N ALA A 128 -10.72 7.13 -0.04
CA ALA A 128 -9.95 6.84 1.18
C ALA A 128 -8.55 6.26 0.87
N ALA A 129 -8.45 5.37 -0.12
CA ALA A 129 -7.16 4.85 -0.57
C ALA A 129 -6.26 5.94 -1.19
N MET A 130 -6.83 6.85 -1.99
CA MET A 130 -6.09 7.99 -2.55
C MET A 130 -5.56 8.93 -1.45
N PHE A 131 -6.41 9.32 -0.49
CA PHE A 131 -5.98 10.16 0.63
C PHE A 131 -4.87 9.50 1.45
N THR A 132 -4.98 8.19 1.68
CA THR A 132 -3.94 7.44 2.40
C THR A 132 -2.64 7.39 1.60
N ALA A 133 -2.70 7.24 0.28
CA ALA A 133 -1.50 7.25 -0.55
C ALA A 133 -0.79 8.61 -0.55
N ILE A 134 -1.53 9.73 -0.60
CA ILE A 134 -0.96 11.06 -0.44
C ILE A 134 -0.23 11.18 0.91
N ARG A 135 -0.84 10.67 1.99
CA ARG A 135 -0.21 10.63 3.31
C ARG A 135 1.07 9.78 3.30
N VAL A 136 1.06 8.61 2.66
CA VAL A 136 2.26 7.77 2.48
C VAL A 136 3.37 8.52 1.76
N TYR A 137 3.05 9.25 0.68
CA TYR A 137 4.04 10.04 -0.05
C TYR A 137 4.64 11.13 0.84
N ASN A 138 3.83 11.85 1.61
CA ASN A 138 4.30 12.86 2.54
C ASN A 138 5.19 12.26 3.64
N LEU A 139 4.81 11.12 4.19
CA LEU A 139 5.62 10.41 5.20
C LEU A 139 6.96 9.93 4.63
N HIS A 140 6.97 9.43 3.40
CA HIS A 140 8.22 9.05 2.74
C HIS A 140 9.10 10.26 2.42
N ARG A 141 8.54 11.38 1.94
CA ARG A 141 9.27 12.62 1.70
C ARG A 141 9.88 13.20 2.97
N ALA A 142 9.13 13.22 4.07
CA ALA A 142 9.63 13.66 5.37
C ALA A 142 10.84 12.83 5.83
N ARG A 143 10.86 11.52 5.55
CA ARG A 143 12.03 10.66 5.82
C ARG A 143 13.26 11.01 5.01
N LEU A 144 13.07 11.57 3.82
CA LEU A 144 14.15 12.08 2.97
C LEU A 144 14.58 13.50 3.36
N GLY A 145 13.97 14.11 4.40
CA GLY A 145 14.21 15.51 4.77
C GLY A 145 13.63 16.52 3.77
N LEU A 146 12.71 16.09 2.90
CA LEU A 146 12.11 16.96 1.88
C LEU A 146 10.85 17.66 2.40
N PRO A 147 10.59 18.91 1.97
CA PRO A 147 9.36 19.61 2.33
C PRO A 147 8.12 18.92 1.72
N PRO A 148 6.93 19.13 2.30
CA PRO A 148 5.68 18.64 1.70
C PRO A 148 5.49 19.23 0.28
N PRO A 149 4.79 18.52 -0.62
CA PRO A 149 4.37 19.12 -1.88
C PRO A 149 3.45 20.31 -1.59
N GLY A 150 3.75 21.46 -2.21
CA GLY A 150 2.93 22.67 -2.13
C GLY A 150 1.66 22.59 -2.97
#